data_AF-A0A8H5V7X1-F1
#
_entry.id   AF-A0A8H5V7X1-F1
#
_cell.length_a   1.000
_cell.length_b   1.000
_cell.length_c   1.000
_cell.angle_alpha   90.00
_cell.angle_beta   90.00
_cell.angle_gamma   90.00
#
_symmetry.space_group_name_H-M   'P 1'
#
loop_
_entity.id
_entity.type
_entity.pdbx_description
1 polymer ?
#
loop_
_entity_poly.entity_id
_entity_poly.type
_entity_poly.pdbx_seq_one_letter_code
_entity_poly.pdbx_strand_id
1 'polypeptide(L)'
;MGLFDFITRASTPPPPSLPNLSSSFGTKSWKVDLSFGSDPDMLRGKVPLVNLTTGWQARLVLYTSDIVGLMRKGLYVSQKNVIVEESCLTMRPHQQEHNTYYYDRRFTLTGPSWKGSLVVTTLSCPIVTNFRVEHLSADKVYQCYASDYFKSRCWAYNFMIEKPEVNANYILDDTPLEGLWPWPRKECTTQGMEKEREKGGTEEGDMLDLI
;
A
#
# COMPACT_ATOMS: atom_id res chain seq x y z
N MET A 1 65.81 -53.42 -25.49
CA MET A 1 64.49 -52.80 -25.24
C MET A 1 64.58 -52.02 -23.94
N GLY A 2 64.20 -50.75 -23.95
CA GLY A 2 64.24 -49.87 -22.78
C GLY A 2 64.31 -48.40 -23.18
N LEU A 3 63.20 -47.87 -23.70
CA LEU A 3 62.99 -46.43 -23.88
C LEU A 3 62.59 -45.86 -22.51
N PHE A 4 63.33 -44.89 -21.99
CA PHE A 4 62.88 -44.09 -20.85
C PHE A 4 62.00 -42.94 -21.38
N ASP A 5 60.74 -42.94 -20.96
CA ASP A 5 59.74 -41.94 -21.30
C ASP A 5 60.05 -40.59 -20.66
N PHE A 6 60.23 -39.56 -21.50
CA PHE A 6 60.00 -38.17 -21.14
C PHE A 6 58.50 -37.89 -21.24
N ILE A 7 57.80 -37.76 -20.11
CA ILE A 7 56.47 -37.16 -20.08
C ILE A 7 56.59 -35.75 -19.50
N THR A 8 56.50 -34.77 -20.40
CA THR A 8 56.23 -33.36 -20.11
C THR A 8 54.91 -33.24 -19.35
N ARG A 9 54.98 -32.86 -18.07
CA ARG A 9 53.80 -32.47 -17.30
C ARG A 9 53.38 -31.07 -17.74
N ALA A 10 52.41 -30.98 -18.64
CA ALA A 10 51.79 -29.72 -19.00
C ALA A 10 50.99 -29.21 -17.79
N SER A 11 51.44 -28.12 -17.18
CA SER A 11 50.69 -27.40 -16.15
C SER A 11 49.46 -26.76 -16.79
N THR A 12 48.27 -27.22 -16.42
CA THR A 12 47.01 -26.55 -16.78
C THR A 12 46.97 -25.15 -16.12
N PRO A 13 46.57 -24.10 -16.85
CA PRO A 13 46.36 -22.80 -16.23
C PRO A 13 45.17 -22.88 -15.26
N PRO A 14 45.20 -22.13 -14.14
CA PRO A 14 44.06 -22.05 -13.24
C PRO A 14 42.82 -21.52 -13.99
N PRO A 15 41.61 -21.96 -13.62
CA PRO A 15 40.40 -21.46 -14.24
C PRO A 15 40.30 -19.94 -14.03
N PRO A 16 39.73 -19.20 -14.99
CA PRO A 16 39.53 -17.77 -14.85
C PRO A 16 38.70 -17.52 -13.59
N SER A 17 39.24 -16.74 -12.67
CA SER A 17 38.53 -16.25 -11.50
C SER A 17 37.23 -15.60 -11.98
N LEU A 18 36.09 -16.11 -11.49
CA LEU A 18 34.80 -15.47 -11.68
C LEU A 18 34.95 -13.98 -11.34
N PRO A 19 34.52 -13.06 -12.21
CA PRO A 19 34.51 -11.66 -11.84
C PRO A 19 33.65 -11.54 -10.57
N ASN A 20 34.22 -10.93 -9.54
CA ASN A 20 33.49 -10.48 -8.37
C ASN A 20 32.19 -9.84 -8.86
N LEU A 21 31.04 -10.48 -8.56
CA LEU A 21 29.75 -9.80 -8.54
C LEU A 21 29.78 -8.85 -7.34
N SER A 22 30.68 -7.87 -7.38
CA SER A 22 30.40 -6.54 -6.89
C SER A 22 29.33 -5.99 -7.83
N SER A 23 28.12 -6.55 -7.74
CA SER A 23 26.92 -5.88 -8.21
C SER A 23 26.96 -4.55 -7.50
N SER A 24 27.24 -3.50 -8.26
CA SER A 24 26.67 -2.21 -7.97
C SER A 24 25.17 -2.46 -7.89
N PHE A 25 24.68 -2.76 -6.68
CA PHE A 25 23.27 -2.69 -6.38
C PHE A 25 22.94 -1.22 -6.54
N GLY A 26 22.67 -0.79 -7.77
CA GLY A 26 21.97 0.46 -8.02
C GLY A 26 20.82 0.47 -7.03
N THR A 27 20.74 1.50 -6.20
CA THR A 27 19.80 1.60 -5.09
C THR A 27 18.44 1.12 -5.57
N LYS A 28 18.05 -0.08 -5.12
CA LYS A 28 16.85 -0.76 -5.60
C LYS A 28 15.69 0.18 -5.32
N SER A 29 15.00 0.63 -6.36
CA SER A 29 13.84 1.51 -6.22
C SER A 29 12.59 0.67 -6.40
N TRP A 30 11.69 0.75 -5.45
CA TRP A 30 10.41 0.08 -5.44
C TRP A 30 9.32 1.10 -5.74
N LYS A 31 8.38 0.72 -6.61
CA LYS A 31 7.15 1.47 -6.85
C LYS A 31 6.03 0.81 -6.04
N VAL A 32 5.29 1.60 -5.27
CA VAL A 32 4.04 1.20 -4.62
C VAL A 32 2.90 1.99 -5.25
N ASP A 33 1.84 1.31 -5.69
CA ASP A 33 0.69 1.89 -6.39
C ASP A 33 -0.59 1.44 -5.65
N LEU A 34 -1.35 2.39 -5.10
CA LEU A 34 -2.58 2.13 -4.37
C LEU A 34 -3.74 2.87 -5.06
N SER A 35 -4.83 2.16 -5.31
CA SER A 35 -6.08 2.73 -5.81
C SER A 35 -7.14 2.70 -4.71
N PHE A 36 -7.80 3.83 -4.51
CA PHE A 36 -8.80 4.06 -3.46
C PHE A 36 -10.16 4.45 -4.06
N GLY A 37 -11.23 4.03 -3.40
CA GLY A 37 -12.59 4.52 -3.65
C GLY A 37 -13.20 5.12 -2.38
N SER A 38 -14.08 6.09 -2.55
CA SER A 38 -14.71 6.78 -1.41
C SER A 38 -15.64 5.91 -0.57
N ASP A 39 -16.23 4.88 -1.18
CA ASP A 39 -17.26 4.01 -0.60
C ASP A 39 -16.77 2.55 -0.57
N PRO A 40 -16.32 2.04 0.60
CA PRO A 40 -15.85 0.66 0.76
C PRO A 40 -16.88 -0.42 0.40
N ASP A 41 -18.17 -0.16 0.59
CA ASP A 41 -19.21 -1.17 0.37
C ASP A 41 -19.42 -1.40 -1.12
N MET A 42 -19.38 -0.31 -1.90
CA MET A 42 -19.42 -0.37 -3.37
C MET A 42 -18.17 -1.05 -3.96
N LEU A 43 -17.04 -1.03 -3.25
CA LEU A 43 -15.81 -1.72 -3.65
C LEU A 43 -15.85 -3.22 -3.40
N ARG A 44 -16.69 -3.70 -2.46
CA ARG A 44 -16.81 -5.14 -2.12
C ARG A 44 -17.79 -5.89 -3.04
N GLY A 45 -18.43 -5.20 -3.98
CA GLY A 45 -19.27 -5.83 -4.99
C GLY A 45 -18.47 -6.76 -5.91
N LYS A 46 -19.18 -7.53 -6.76
CA LYS A 46 -18.54 -8.38 -7.79
C LYS A 46 -17.63 -7.59 -8.73
N VAL A 47 -17.90 -6.30 -8.89
CA VAL A 47 -17.10 -5.32 -9.63
C VAL A 47 -17.10 -4.00 -8.84
N PRO A 48 -16.02 -3.62 -8.15
CA PRO A 48 -15.19 -2.50 -8.53
C PRO A 48 -15.85 -1.19 -8.91
N LEU A 49 -16.93 -0.74 -8.27
CA LEU A 49 -17.59 0.48 -8.71
C LEU A 49 -17.25 1.68 -7.82
N VAL A 50 -16.74 2.74 -8.45
CA VAL A 50 -16.59 4.05 -7.82
C VAL A 50 -17.56 5.04 -8.45
N ASN A 51 -18.48 5.60 -7.65
CA ASN A 51 -19.37 6.65 -8.10
C ASN A 51 -18.67 8.02 -7.98
N LEU A 52 -18.24 8.58 -9.12
CA LEU A 52 -17.53 9.86 -9.14
C LEU A 52 -18.45 11.08 -9.02
N THR A 53 -19.77 10.91 -9.15
CA THR A 53 -20.75 11.99 -9.00
C THR A 53 -20.98 12.32 -7.52
N THR A 54 -21.07 11.29 -6.69
CA THR A 54 -21.31 11.42 -5.23
C THR A 54 -20.07 11.16 -4.39
N GLY A 55 -18.98 10.71 -5.01
CA GLY A 55 -17.76 10.28 -4.34
C GLY A 55 -16.49 10.66 -5.08
N TRP A 56 -15.43 9.91 -4.81
CA TRP A 56 -14.10 10.13 -5.39
C TRP A 56 -13.37 8.81 -5.56
N GLN A 57 -12.46 8.78 -6.53
CA GLN A 57 -11.39 7.80 -6.60
C GLN A 57 -10.05 8.50 -6.36
N ALA A 58 -9.09 7.78 -5.80
CA ALA A 58 -7.74 8.32 -5.68
C ALA A 58 -6.70 7.28 -6.07
N ARG A 59 -5.57 7.75 -6.59
CA ARG A 59 -4.41 6.93 -6.89
C ARG A 59 -3.17 7.51 -6.23
N LEU A 60 -2.56 6.71 -5.35
CA LEU A 60 -1.31 7.03 -4.66
C LEU A 60 -0.18 6.22 -5.28
N VAL A 61 0.82 6.91 -5.82
CA VAL A 61 2.03 6.26 -6.34
C VAL A 61 3.23 6.74 -5.54
N LEU A 62 3.98 5.80 -4.97
CA LEU A 62 5.11 6.06 -4.08
C LEU A 62 6.35 5.33 -4.62
N TYR A 63 7.52 5.91 -4.34
CA TYR A 63 8.82 5.33 -4.61
C TYR A 63 9.64 5.26 -3.33
N THR A 64 10.21 4.10 -3.05
CA THR A 64 11.05 3.87 -1.86
C THR A 64 12.24 2.99 -2.19
N SER A 65 13.37 3.20 -1.51
CA SER A 65 14.51 2.27 -1.56
C SER A 65 14.41 1.13 -0.55
N ASP A 66 13.49 1.24 0.42
CA ASP A 66 13.37 0.31 1.55
C ASP A 66 11.91 -0.16 1.71
N ILE A 67 11.48 -1.05 0.81
CA ILE A 67 10.13 -1.61 0.84
C ILE A 67 9.87 -2.42 2.11
N VAL A 68 10.89 -3.13 2.61
CA VAL A 68 10.78 -3.98 3.81
C VAL A 68 10.52 -3.10 5.03
N GLY A 69 11.29 -2.03 5.20
CA GLY A 69 11.07 -1.06 6.26
C GLY A 69 9.72 -0.35 6.14
N LEU A 70 9.28 -0.02 4.92
CA LEU A 70 7.96 0.59 4.71
C LEU A 70 6.80 -0.35 5.08
N MET A 71 6.91 -1.64 4.76
CA MET A 71 5.92 -2.64 5.16
C MET A 71 5.90 -2.82 6.68
N ARG A 72 7.07 -3.01 7.32
CA ARG A 72 7.17 -3.24 8.77
C ARG A 72 6.74 -2.05 9.62
N LYS A 73 7.09 -0.83 9.20
CA LYS A 73 6.74 0.40 9.93
C LYS A 73 5.32 0.88 9.65
N GLY A 74 4.65 0.33 8.63
CA GLY A 74 3.37 0.80 8.14
C GLY A 74 3.48 2.00 7.19
N LEU A 75 2.55 2.07 6.24
CA LEU A 75 2.43 3.19 5.31
C LEU A 75 1.42 4.21 5.85
N TYR A 76 1.92 5.26 6.49
CA TYR A 76 1.09 6.34 7.04
C TYR A 76 1.22 7.61 6.21
N VAL A 77 0.09 8.21 5.84
CA VAL A 77 0.02 9.48 5.12
C VAL A 77 -0.86 10.44 5.91
N SER A 78 -0.39 11.67 6.09
CA SER A 78 -1.07 12.75 6.78
C SER A 78 -0.76 14.09 6.11
N GLN A 79 -1.44 15.16 6.53
CA GLN A 79 -1.16 16.50 6.01
C GLN A 79 0.31 16.93 6.17
N LYS A 80 1.03 16.38 7.16
CA LYS A 80 2.47 16.65 7.37
C LYS A 80 3.37 16.14 6.23
N ASN A 81 2.87 15.19 5.44
CA ASN A 81 3.60 14.63 4.31
C ASN A 81 3.41 15.45 3.03
N VAL A 82 2.47 16.40 3.01
CA VAL A 82 2.11 17.17 1.81
C VAL A 82 3.10 18.31 1.60
N ILE A 83 3.66 18.36 0.39
CA ILE A 83 4.38 19.55 -0.10
C ILE A 83 3.32 20.49 -0.67
N VAL A 84 2.97 21.53 0.10
CA VAL A 84 1.80 22.38 -0.17
C VAL A 84 1.99 23.15 -1.46
N GLU A 85 3.20 23.60 -1.73
CA GLU A 85 3.60 24.40 -2.89
C GLU A 85 3.43 23.65 -4.22
N GLU A 86 3.43 22.32 -4.18
CA GLU A 86 3.26 21.46 -5.36
C GLU A 86 1.84 20.93 -5.54
N SER A 87 0.93 21.25 -4.60
CA SER A 87 -0.45 20.80 -4.68
C SER A 87 -1.26 21.66 -5.64
N CYS A 88 -1.99 21.05 -6.58
CA CYS A 88 -2.77 21.78 -7.57
C CYS A 88 -4.08 21.09 -7.93
N LEU A 89 -5.00 21.84 -8.53
CA LEU A 89 -6.25 21.35 -9.09
C LEU A 89 -6.19 21.50 -10.62
N THR A 90 -6.49 20.42 -11.33
CA THR A 90 -6.59 20.40 -12.79
C THR A 90 -7.97 19.92 -13.23
N MET A 91 -8.49 20.50 -14.30
CA MET A 91 -9.73 20.07 -14.93
C MET A 91 -9.41 19.40 -16.27
N ARG A 92 -10.04 18.26 -16.55
CA ARG A 92 -9.89 17.56 -17.83
C ARG A 92 -11.24 17.14 -18.40
N PRO A 93 -11.44 17.15 -19.73
CA PRO A 93 -12.72 16.80 -20.33
C PRO A 93 -13.14 15.36 -20.02
N HIS A 94 -14.44 15.16 -19.77
CA HIS A 94 -15.04 13.83 -19.73
C HIS A 94 -15.18 13.31 -21.16
N GLN A 95 -14.51 12.20 -21.48
CA GLN A 95 -14.43 11.71 -22.87
C GLN A 95 -15.79 11.28 -23.45
N GLN A 96 -16.76 10.92 -22.59
CA GLN A 96 -18.05 10.36 -23.02
C GLN A 96 -19.20 11.38 -22.98
N GLU A 97 -19.04 12.53 -22.32
CA GLU A 97 -20.13 13.50 -22.13
C GLU A 97 -19.65 14.91 -22.48
N HIS A 98 -20.36 15.57 -23.39
CA HIS A 98 -20.09 16.96 -23.72
C HIS A 98 -20.45 17.83 -22.49
N ASN A 99 -19.55 18.75 -22.11
CA ASN A 99 -19.65 19.66 -20.96
C ASN A 99 -19.48 19.06 -19.56
N THR A 100 -19.13 17.78 -19.41
CA THR A 100 -18.72 17.22 -18.11
C THR A 100 -17.19 17.28 -17.98
N TYR A 101 -16.69 17.66 -16.80
CA TYR A 101 -15.25 17.71 -16.52
C TYR A 101 -14.92 16.82 -15.32
N TYR A 102 -13.80 16.12 -15.39
CA TYR A 102 -13.18 15.56 -14.20
C TYR A 102 -12.37 16.64 -13.49
N TYR A 103 -12.51 16.69 -12.17
CA TYR A 103 -11.65 17.45 -11.29
C TYR A 103 -10.59 16.52 -10.71
N ASP A 104 -9.33 16.83 -11.00
CA ASP A 104 -8.17 16.09 -10.50
C ASP A 104 -7.38 16.99 -9.55
N ARG A 105 -7.40 16.68 -8.26
CA ARG A 105 -6.54 17.32 -7.26
C ARG A 105 -5.30 16.48 -7.03
N ARG A 106 -4.15 17.11 -7.20
CA ARG A 106 -2.83 16.51 -7.09
C ARG A 106 -2.15 16.97 -5.81
N PHE A 107 -1.53 16.03 -5.12
CA PHE A 107 -0.67 16.28 -3.98
C PHE A 107 0.68 15.63 -4.24
N THR A 108 1.77 16.37 -4.05
CA THR A 108 3.09 15.75 -3.88
C THR A 108 3.28 15.42 -2.41
N LEU A 109 3.75 14.21 -2.14
CA LEU A 109 3.92 13.66 -0.81
C LEU A 109 5.37 13.23 -0.58
N THR A 110 5.88 13.46 0.62
CA THR A 110 7.19 13.00 1.06
C THR A 110 7.13 12.39 2.45
N GLY A 111 7.90 11.32 2.65
CA GLY A 111 8.08 10.63 3.92
C GLY A 111 9.54 10.30 4.17
N PRO A 112 9.88 9.71 5.33
CA PRO A 112 11.26 9.49 5.74
C PRO A 112 12.09 8.63 4.77
N SER A 113 11.47 7.66 4.10
CA SER A 113 12.13 6.73 3.17
C SER A 113 11.41 6.62 1.82
N TRP A 114 10.47 7.52 1.52
CA TRP A 114 9.66 7.45 0.32
C TRP A 114 9.24 8.84 -0.17
N LYS A 115 8.96 8.93 -1.46
CA LYS A 115 8.33 10.10 -2.10
C LYS A 115 7.23 9.64 -3.04
N GLY A 116 6.21 10.44 -3.26
CA GLY A 116 5.13 10.04 -4.14
C GLY A 116 4.18 11.15 -4.52
N SER A 117 3.15 10.76 -5.24
CA SER A 117 2.06 11.64 -5.64
C SER A 117 0.71 10.96 -5.43
N LEU A 118 -0.25 11.77 -4.99
CA LEU A 118 -1.65 11.38 -4.86
C LEU A 118 -2.46 12.20 -5.86
N VAL A 119 -3.28 11.51 -6.66
CA VAL A 119 -4.25 12.15 -7.55
C VAL A 119 -5.65 11.71 -7.13
N VAL A 120 -6.51 12.68 -6.82
CA VAL A 120 -7.91 12.46 -6.46
C VAL A 120 -8.77 12.95 -7.61
N THR A 121 -9.62 12.07 -8.13
CA THR A 121 -10.51 12.35 -9.25
C THR A 121 -11.96 12.26 -8.81
N THR A 122 -12.78 13.22 -9.22
CA THR A 122 -14.24 13.26 -9.01
C THR A 122 -14.90 14.12 -10.09
N LEU A 123 -16.22 14.01 -10.25
CA LEU A 123 -17.04 14.91 -11.07
C LEU A 123 -17.58 16.11 -10.27
N SER A 124 -17.34 16.14 -8.95
CA SER A 124 -17.89 17.16 -8.05
C SER A 124 -16.80 18.09 -7.51
N CYS A 125 -16.89 19.38 -7.86
CA CYS A 125 -16.00 20.41 -7.34
C CYS A 125 -16.03 20.54 -5.80
N PRO A 126 -17.20 20.50 -5.12
CA PRO A 126 -17.24 20.45 -3.66
C PRO A 126 -16.50 19.25 -3.07
N ILE A 127 -16.55 18.08 -3.70
CA ILE A 127 -15.84 16.89 -3.21
C ILE A 127 -14.32 17.08 -3.33
N VAL A 128 -13.85 17.54 -4.49
CA VAL A 128 -12.39 17.67 -4.72
C VAL A 128 -11.75 18.73 -3.82
N THR A 129 -12.45 19.83 -3.57
CA THR A 129 -11.96 20.95 -2.75
C THR A 129 -11.97 20.62 -1.25
N ASN A 130 -12.96 19.84 -0.80
CA ASN A 130 -13.04 19.39 0.58
C ASN A 130 -12.24 18.12 0.87
N PHE A 131 -11.70 17.44 -0.15
CA PHE A 131 -10.84 16.28 0.07
C PHE A 131 -9.63 16.63 0.94
N ARG A 132 -9.31 15.74 1.88
CA ARG A 132 -8.13 15.78 2.73
C ARG A 132 -7.44 14.42 2.69
N VAL A 133 -6.12 14.39 2.85
CA VAL A 133 -5.35 13.13 2.77
C VAL A 133 -5.76 12.13 3.86
N GLU A 134 -6.30 12.62 4.97
CA GLU A 134 -6.88 11.85 6.07
C GLU A 134 -8.16 11.09 5.67
N HIS A 135 -8.77 11.40 4.52
CA HIS A 135 -9.87 10.60 4.00
C HIS A 135 -9.42 9.24 3.45
N LEU A 136 -8.10 9.07 3.23
CA LEU A 136 -7.51 7.80 2.85
C LEU A 136 -7.48 6.84 4.04
N SER A 137 -7.80 5.59 3.77
CA SER A 137 -7.82 4.50 4.73
C SER A 137 -7.70 3.19 3.98
N ALA A 138 -7.30 2.14 4.66
CA ALA A 138 -6.98 0.88 3.99
C ALA A 138 -8.21 0.09 3.55
N ASP A 139 -9.34 0.24 4.24
CA ASP A 139 -10.64 -0.32 3.85
C ASP A 139 -11.18 0.31 2.55
N LYS A 140 -10.67 1.49 2.19
CA LYS A 140 -10.97 2.17 0.92
C LYS A 140 -10.06 1.74 -0.24
N VAL A 141 -9.03 0.93 0.02
CA VAL A 141 -8.13 0.45 -1.03
C VAL A 141 -8.76 -0.76 -1.70
N TYR A 142 -9.00 -0.69 -3.00
CA TYR A 142 -9.49 -1.82 -3.79
C TYR A 142 -8.39 -2.52 -4.58
N GLN A 143 -7.23 -1.88 -4.70
CA GLN A 143 -6.10 -2.38 -5.49
C GLN A 143 -4.79 -1.83 -4.92
N CYS A 144 -3.80 -2.69 -4.70
CA CYS A 144 -2.48 -2.27 -4.26
C CYS A 144 -1.38 -3.19 -4.80
N TYR A 145 -0.31 -2.61 -5.34
CA TYR A 145 0.86 -3.34 -5.81
C TYR A 145 2.13 -2.72 -5.30
N ALA A 146 3.12 -3.56 -5.00
CA ALA A 146 4.51 -3.12 -4.90
C ALA A 146 5.35 -3.91 -5.90
N SER A 147 6.15 -3.23 -6.70
CA SER A 147 7.02 -3.86 -7.70
C SER A 147 8.39 -3.18 -7.77
N ASP A 148 9.39 -3.91 -8.21
CA ASP A 148 10.67 -3.32 -8.59
C ASP A 148 10.44 -2.33 -9.75
N TYR A 149 10.94 -1.10 -9.61
CA TYR A 149 10.72 -0.05 -10.60
C TYR A 149 11.44 -0.32 -11.91
N PHE A 150 12.60 -0.98 -11.86
CA PHE A 150 13.44 -1.22 -13.03
C PHE A 150 13.20 -2.60 -13.66
N LYS A 151 12.62 -3.54 -12.90
CA LYS A 151 12.33 -4.90 -13.38
C LYS A 151 10.85 -5.08 -13.62
N SER A 152 10.48 -5.23 -14.90
CA SER A 152 9.12 -5.63 -15.25
C SER A 152 8.79 -7.00 -14.65
N ARG A 153 7.55 -7.16 -14.15
CA ARG A 153 7.02 -8.42 -13.58
C ARG A 153 7.71 -8.92 -12.30
N CYS A 154 8.43 -8.08 -11.57
CA CYS A 154 8.93 -8.42 -10.23
C CYS A 154 8.05 -7.76 -9.15
N TRP A 155 7.07 -8.51 -8.65
CA TRP A 155 6.17 -8.06 -7.59
C TRP A 155 6.70 -8.43 -6.20
N ALA A 156 6.64 -7.48 -5.28
CA ALA A 156 6.85 -7.69 -3.85
C ALA A 156 5.52 -7.87 -3.10
N TYR A 157 4.45 -7.28 -3.64
CA TYR A 157 3.14 -7.28 -3.01
C TYR A 157 2.05 -7.15 -4.07
N ASN A 158 0.97 -7.89 -3.88
CA ASN A 158 -0.20 -7.89 -4.75
C ASN A 158 -1.47 -7.94 -3.89
N PHE A 159 -2.37 -6.99 -4.13
CA PHE A 159 -3.70 -6.96 -3.53
C PHE A 159 -4.74 -6.52 -4.56
N MET A 160 -5.82 -7.29 -4.68
CA MET A 160 -7.02 -6.99 -5.43
C MET A 160 -8.23 -7.40 -4.59
N ILE A 161 -9.14 -6.46 -4.32
CA ILE A 161 -10.33 -6.75 -3.50
C ILE A 161 -11.27 -7.77 -4.18
N GLU A 162 -11.34 -7.76 -5.51
CA GLU A 162 -12.16 -8.68 -6.32
C GLU A 162 -11.63 -10.10 -6.40
N LYS A 163 -10.32 -10.28 -6.15
CA LYS A 163 -9.61 -11.54 -6.36
C LYS A 163 -8.74 -11.86 -5.16
N PRO A 164 -9.35 -12.12 -3.98
CA PRO A 164 -8.59 -12.38 -2.76
C PRO A 164 -7.62 -13.56 -2.90
N GLU A 165 -7.91 -14.51 -3.78
CA GLU A 165 -7.07 -15.68 -4.08
C GLU A 165 -5.72 -15.35 -4.71
N VAL A 166 -5.54 -14.15 -5.28
CA VAL A 166 -4.25 -13.70 -5.80
C VAL A 166 -3.51 -12.77 -4.86
N ASN A 167 -4.09 -12.44 -3.70
CA ASN A 167 -3.45 -11.55 -2.73
C ASN A 167 -2.22 -12.23 -2.14
N ALA A 168 -1.09 -11.53 -2.17
CA ALA A 168 0.18 -12.08 -1.74
C ALA A 168 1.15 -10.98 -1.33
N ASN A 169 1.91 -11.26 -0.27
CA ASN A 169 3.06 -10.49 0.15
C ASN A 169 4.27 -11.41 0.06
N TYR A 170 5.09 -11.22 -0.97
CA TYR A 170 6.21 -12.12 -1.28
C TYR A 170 7.46 -11.85 -0.44
N ILE A 171 7.41 -10.90 0.49
CA ILE A 171 8.54 -10.48 1.33
C ILE A 171 8.32 -10.86 2.79
N LEU A 172 7.13 -10.58 3.32
CA LEU A 172 6.81 -10.79 4.74
C LEU A 172 5.70 -11.83 4.95
N ASP A 173 5.29 -12.54 3.89
CA ASP A 173 4.22 -13.54 3.92
C ASP A 173 2.96 -12.97 4.59
N ASP A 174 2.37 -13.71 5.53
CA ASP A 174 1.14 -13.33 6.21
C ASP A 174 1.33 -12.34 7.38
N THR A 175 2.51 -11.74 7.50
CA THR A 175 2.76 -10.73 8.54
C THR A 175 1.79 -9.55 8.38
N PRO A 176 0.98 -9.23 9.41
CA PRO A 176 0.04 -8.12 9.33
C PRO A 176 0.73 -6.77 9.11
N LEU A 177 0.19 -5.97 8.21
CA LEU A 177 0.70 -4.65 7.86
C LEU A 177 -0.22 -3.54 8.40
N GLU A 178 0.37 -2.40 8.72
CA GLU A 178 -0.34 -1.25 9.30
C GLU A 178 -0.44 -0.06 8.33
N GLY A 179 -1.19 0.98 8.72
CA GLY A 179 -1.39 2.17 7.89
C GLY A 179 -2.33 1.91 6.70
N LEU A 180 -1.91 2.25 5.49
CA LEU A 180 -2.70 2.13 4.26
C LEU A 180 -2.59 0.76 3.56
N TRP A 181 -1.80 -0.18 4.09
CA TRP A 181 -1.69 -1.53 3.50
C TRP A 181 -3.00 -2.32 3.69
N PRO A 182 -3.75 -2.68 2.64
CA PRO A 182 -5.06 -3.30 2.79
C PRO A 182 -5.03 -4.71 3.40
N TRP A 183 -3.93 -5.42 3.22
CA TRP A 183 -3.76 -6.83 3.58
C TRP A 183 -2.26 -7.17 3.78
N PRO A 184 -1.86 -8.20 4.54
CA PRO A 184 -2.63 -8.90 5.56
C PRO A 184 -2.97 -7.94 6.72
N ARG A 185 -4.11 -8.17 7.39
CA ARG A 185 -4.58 -7.35 8.51
C ARG A 185 -4.65 -8.20 9.77
N LYS A 186 -4.39 -7.59 10.93
CA LYS A 186 -4.71 -8.22 12.22
C LYS A 186 -6.23 -8.40 12.26
N GLU A 187 -6.69 -9.61 12.51
CA GLU A 187 -8.10 -9.85 12.77
C GLU A 187 -8.53 -8.96 13.95
N CYS A 188 -9.55 -8.14 13.76
CA CYS A 188 -10.14 -7.39 14.86
C CYS A 188 -10.97 -8.40 15.64
N THR A 189 -10.42 -8.98 16.71
CA THR A 189 -11.15 -9.90 17.59
C THR A 189 -12.20 -9.11 18.37
N THR A 190 -13.37 -8.86 17.76
CA THR A 190 -14.53 -8.23 18.39
C THR A 190 -15.25 -9.23 19.33
N GLN A 191 -14.53 -9.81 20.29
CA GLN A 191 -15.07 -10.77 21.27
C GLN A 191 -14.92 -10.31 22.73
N GLY A 192 -14.55 -9.05 22.97
CA GLY A 192 -14.26 -8.53 24.31
C GLY A 192 -15.33 -7.63 24.96
N MET A 193 -16.40 -7.23 24.26
CA MET A 193 -17.35 -6.22 24.79
C MET A 193 -18.68 -6.76 25.33
N GLU A 194 -18.91 -8.08 25.31
CA GLU A 194 -20.19 -8.67 25.78
C GLU A 194 -20.15 -9.27 27.20
N LYS A 195 -19.04 -9.21 27.95
CA LYS A 195 -18.95 -9.83 29.30
C LYS A 195 -18.98 -8.90 30.52
N GLU A 196 -19.12 -7.59 30.34
CA GLU A 196 -19.18 -6.65 31.50
C GLU A 196 -20.58 -6.11 31.84
N ARG A 197 -21.64 -6.55 31.17
CA ARG A 197 -23.02 -6.13 31.48
C ARG A 197 -23.80 -7.02 32.47
N GLU A 198 -23.23 -8.11 32.97
CA GLU A 198 -23.91 -9.05 33.89
C GLU A 198 -23.34 -9.10 35.32
N LYS A 199 -22.65 -8.05 35.80
CA LYS A 199 -22.17 -7.98 37.20
C LYS A 199 -22.52 -6.68 37.94
N GLY A 200 -23.74 -6.19 37.75
CA GLY A 200 -24.26 -5.06 38.52
C GLY A 200 -25.74 -5.22 38.81
N GLY A 201 -26.10 -5.98 39.83
CA GLY A 201 -27.49 -6.01 40.28
C GLY A 201 -27.88 -7.19 41.15
N THR A 202 -27.25 -7.37 42.32
CA THR A 202 -27.93 -7.91 43.50
C THR A 202 -27.10 -7.54 44.73
N GLU A 203 -27.57 -6.59 45.54
CA GLU A 203 -27.49 -6.67 47.01
C GLU A 203 -28.48 -5.65 47.60
N GLU A 204 -29.46 -6.20 48.30
CA GLU A 204 -30.48 -5.53 49.11
C GLU A 204 -29.86 -4.76 50.28
N GLY A 205 -30.57 -3.74 50.75
CA GLY A 205 -30.21 -3.01 51.96
C GLY A 205 -31.30 -2.04 52.37
N ASP A 206 -32.47 -2.58 52.72
CA ASP A 206 -33.48 -1.88 53.52
C ASP A 206 -32.85 -1.33 54.80
N MET A 207 -32.83 -0.01 54.96
CA MET A 207 -32.78 0.64 56.27
C MET A 207 -33.26 2.10 56.15
N LEU A 208 -34.57 2.31 56.24
CA LEU A 208 -35.14 3.61 56.57
C LEU A 208 -35.60 3.56 58.02
N ASP A 209 -34.90 4.27 58.90
CA ASP A 209 -35.49 4.82 60.12
C ASP A 209 -34.70 6.05 60.63
N LEU A 210 -35.48 7.07 61.00
CA LEU A 210 -35.19 8.28 61.80
C LEU A 210 -34.33 9.35 61.10
N ILE A 211 -34.81 10.58 60.88
CA ILE A 211 -35.38 11.56 61.84
C ILE A 211 -36.52 12.36 61.20
#